data_AF-A0A8H9GKM6-F1
#
_entry.id   AF-A0A8H9GKM6-F1
#
_cell.length_a   1.000
_cell.length_b   1.000
_cell.length_c   1.000
_cell.angle_alpha   90.00
_cell.angle_beta   90.00
_cell.angle_gamma   90.00
#
_symmetry.space_group_name_H-M   'P 1'
#
loop_
_entity.id
_entity.type
_entity.pdbx_description
1 polymer ?
#
loop_
_entity_poly.entity_id
_entity_poly.type
_entity_poly.pdbx_seq_one_letter_code
_entity_poly.pdbx_strand_id
1 'polypeptide(L)'
;MPTMRSVPLGREPGDAEIASFADLIDRPLLIVGNGPSSAMPPYRRIPADVVVFRMNWFFLESNYHFGDRVDAYFSAIPNEKMEKLLQEEIRSARYDVRRILSPMRHAAGRDGDKYTLEPMNGVEELDSWSIPARHPRLARAFMSRPGLPTTGMQALAFGLGVGFREVYLAGVDLYESKDSRYGYTVTQAAESALKDKDLTPGYESAHGLDSDLAFLRSCLAEFPDATIRSVSQSDTLHLFVPPAEDVTERPHLTQDAVPTLARSKDTVELSFAEVGEDTSALVPEVGGPLWKEIDGRKCAYVTVVSGAYHHGARALANSLREHSDVPLIALVTPDADRAALAASGIRTIQVPGIRNPMLSGGRKIQARFAMTYTKLHVFRLDLFDRVVYLDSDTVVKGPIDDLFEGDDFAAVPDAGLDLPDGTVFNSGVFAVTPAHGMFEKMMAELNHTTSYDGGDQGFLNEFFADWRKLPLEYNTTKRIYSHHPQVFNEEDVRVLHYVGRKPWEPTSKGERYDQLDYAWLDHLQDWEKNELVRDLRHMVAAGKPPEAGSSSPFRLAQQANRTNNAKEAVRVLEAAMAEREPTASELRELAKAYRRLGRHDDCARALKQAYALDPRRSVMRDMMLAQARSIKKKLA
;
A
#
# COMPACT_ATOMS: atom_id res chain seq x y z
N MET A 1 3.62 23.24 52.43
CA MET A 1 4.15 22.33 51.39
C MET A 1 3.13 21.25 51.16
N PRO A 2 2.56 21.06 49.96
CA PRO A 2 1.71 19.91 49.72
C PRO A 2 2.58 18.66 49.79
N THR A 3 2.16 17.69 50.58
CA THR A 3 2.83 16.40 50.78
C THR A 3 2.89 15.65 49.46
N MET A 4 4.10 15.41 48.95
CA MET A 4 4.36 14.41 47.91
C MET A 4 3.90 13.06 48.43
N ARG A 5 2.69 12.65 48.08
CA ARG A 5 2.31 11.24 48.11
C ARG A 5 1.85 10.89 46.71
N SER A 6 2.79 10.37 45.91
CA SER A 6 2.49 9.77 44.62
C SER A 6 1.78 8.43 44.78
N VAL A 7 1.66 7.85 45.99
CA VAL A 7 1.04 6.52 46.20
C VAL A 7 -0.09 6.59 47.25
N PRO A 8 -1.19 5.82 47.12
CA PRO A 8 -2.22 5.70 48.15
C PRO A 8 -1.63 5.36 49.53
N LEU A 9 -2.22 5.91 50.59
CA LEU A 9 -1.88 5.59 51.97
C LEU A 9 -1.95 4.06 52.19
N GLY A 10 -0.80 3.44 52.50
CA GLY A 10 -0.70 2.00 52.82
C GLY A 10 0.03 1.12 51.80
N ARG A 11 0.59 1.69 50.72
CA ARG A 11 1.50 0.98 49.79
C ARG A 11 2.85 1.68 49.73
N GLU A 12 3.94 0.93 49.78
CA GLU A 12 5.30 1.47 49.57
C GLU A 12 5.57 1.64 48.06
N PRO A 13 6.02 2.82 47.60
CA PRO A 13 6.41 3.04 46.21
C PRO A 13 7.57 2.09 45.80
N GLY A 14 7.45 1.43 44.66
CA GLY A 14 8.45 0.53 44.11
C GLY A 14 8.22 -0.94 44.45
N ASP A 15 7.65 -1.29 45.60
CA ASP A 15 7.41 -2.69 45.93
C ASP A 15 6.24 -3.30 45.13
N ALA A 16 5.21 -2.49 44.85
CA ALA A 16 4.11 -2.88 43.99
C ALA A 16 4.57 -3.10 42.53
N GLU A 17 5.47 -2.23 42.05
CA GLU A 17 6.09 -2.33 40.73
C GLU A 17 6.97 -3.58 40.65
N ILE A 18 7.81 -3.87 41.64
CA ILE A 18 8.60 -5.11 41.64
C ILE A 18 7.68 -6.34 41.62
N ALA A 19 6.63 -6.35 42.44
CA ALA A 19 5.67 -7.45 42.46
C ALA A 19 4.94 -7.62 41.12
N SER A 20 4.59 -6.53 40.42
CA SER A 20 3.89 -6.60 39.14
C SER A 20 4.77 -7.12 38.00
N PHE A 21 6.09 -7.02 38.13
CA PHE A 21 7.07 -7.53 37.16
C PHE A 21 7.81 -8.80 37.62
N ALA A 22 7.57 -9.31 38.83
CA ALA A 22 8.33 -10.40 39.42
C ALA A 22 8.41 -11.66 38.54
N ASP A 23 7.31 -11.98 37.85
CA ASP A 23 7.24 -13.16 36.96
C ASP A 23 7.87 -12.92 35.57
N LEU A 24 8.39 -11.71 35.31
CA LEU A 24 8.91 -11.31 34.00
C LEU A 24 10.44 -11.14 33.97
N ILE A 25 11.08 -10.89 35.12
CA ILE A 25 12.50 -10.47 35.18
C ILE A 25 13.51 -11.52 34.72
N ASP A 26 13.10 -12.79 34.68
CA ASP A 26 13.94 -13.90 34.18
C ASP A 26 14.04 -13.92 32.64
N ARG A 27 13.23 -13.12 31.95
CA ARG A 27 13.21 -13.01 30.49
C ARG A 27 14.02 -11.79 30.02
N PRO A 28 14.58 -11.81 28.81
CA PRO A 28 15.29 -10.63 28.28
C PRO A 28 14.34 -9.45 28.10
N LEU A 29 14.80 -8.26 28.48
CA LEU A 29 14.05 -7.01 28.30
C LEU A 29 14.41 -6.35 26.97
N LEU A 30 13.41 -5.99 26.17
CA LEU A 30 13.56 -5.18 24.98
C LEU A 30 12.99 -3.78 25.20
N ILE A 31 13.85 -2.76 25.20
CA ILE A 31 13.47 -1.35 25.29
C ILE A 31 13.50 -0.75 23.89
N VAL A 32 12.33 -0.29 23.44
CA VAL A 32 12.12 0.22 22.09
C VAL A 32 11.85 1.72 22.13
N GLY A 33 12.86 2.50 21.76
CA GLY A 33 12.73 3.90 21.42
C GLY A 33 12.15 4.10 20.02
N ASN A 34 11.76 5.33 19.72
CA ASN A 34 11.08 5.68 18.47
C ASN A 34 12.05 6.20 17.42
N GLY A 35 13.36 6.13 17.63
CA GLY A 35 14.37 6.67 16.73
C GLY A 35 14.35 6.01 15.34
N PRO A 36 14.96 6.63 14.31
CA PRO A 36 14.93 6.14 12.94
C PRO A 36 15.30 4.66 12.73
N SER A 37 16.20 4.09 13.54
CA SER A 37 16.59 2.68 13.41
C SER A 37 15.48 1.69 13.81
N SER A 38 14.44 2.17 14.51
CA SER A 38 13.23 1.39 14.80
C SER A 38 12.37 1.11 13.57
N ALA A 39 12.56 1.83 12.47
CA ALA A 39 11.81 1.65 11.22
C ALA A 39 12.07 0.29 10.56
N MET A 40 13.28 -0.25 10.73
CA MET A 40 13.67 -1.55 10.19
C MET A 40 14.78 -2.16 11.06
N PRO A 41 14.45 -2.67 12.26
CA PRO A 41 15.43 -3.21 13.17
C PRO A 41 16.00 -4.53 12.62
N PRO A 42 17.25 -4.89 12.94
CA PRO A 42 17.81 -6.18 12.57
C PRO A 42 17.18 -7.31 13.40
N TYR A 43 16.01 -7.80 12.97
CA TYR A 43 15.16 -8.77 13.71
C TYR A 43 15.89 -10.02 14.21
N ARG A 44 16.92 -10.48 13.49
CA ARG A 44 17.75 -11.63 13.86
C ARG A 44 18.57 -11.44 15.15
N ARG A 45 18.65 -10.21 15.65
CA ARG A 45 19.37 -9.82 16.87
C ARG A 45 18.45 -9.61 18.08
N ILE A 46 17.15 -9.82 17.89
CA ILE A 46 16.14 -9.69 18.94
C ILE A 46 15.78 -11.12 19.41
N PRO A 47 15.84 -11.43 20.72
CA PRO A 47 15.37 -12.72 21.23
C PRO A 47 13.88 -12.93 20.99
N ALA A 48 13.44 -14.18 20.88
CA ALA A 48 12.04 -14.50 20.60
C ALA A 48 11.09 -14.19 21.78
N ASP A 49 11.54 -14.43 23.02
CA ASP A 49 10.70 -14.33 24.22
C ASP A 49 11.07 -13.13 25.11
N VAL A 50 11.01 -11.92 24.53
CA VAL A 50 11.36 -10.68 25.25
C VAL A 50 10.19 -10.11 26.07
N VAL A 51 10.48 -9.32 27.09
CA VAL A 51 9.53 -8.37 27.69
C VAL A 51 9.64 -7.05 26.94
N VAL A 52 8.53 -6.45 26.50
CA VAL A 52 8.56 -5.31 25.57
C VAL A 52 8.19 -4.01 26.25
N PHE A 53 9.15 -3.09 26.34
CA PHE A 53 8.93 -1.70 26.77
C PHE A 53 8.88 -0.77 25.55
N ARG A 54 7.78 -0.06 25.34
CA ARG A 54 7.61 0.92 24.26
C ARG A 54 7.60 2.35 24.81
N MET A 55 8.20 3.29 24.10
CA MET A 55 8.31 4.69 24.52
C MET A 55 7.40 5.61 23.68
N ASN A 56 7.02 6.76 24.25
CA ASN A 56 6.39 7.89 23.53
C ASN A 56 5.23 7.45 22.61
N TRP A 57 5.09 8.01 21.41
CA TRP A 57 3.96 7.74 20.51
C TRP A 57 4.19 6.54 19.59
N PHE A 58 4.68 5.42 20.15
CA PHE A 58 4.99 4.21 19.39
C PHE A 58 3.79 3.72 18.56
N PHE A 59 2.58 3.91 19.09
CA PHE A 59 1.34 3.51 18.46
C PHE A 59 0.98 4.33 17.20
N LEU A 60 1.80 5.31 16.80
CA LEU A 60 1.68 5.97 15.49
C LEU A 60 2.42 5.21 14.37
N GLU A 61 3.21 4.18 14.69
CA GLU A 61 3.89 3.38 13.67
C GLU A 61 2.90 2.67 12.74
N SER A 62 3.26 2.44 11.48
CA SER A 62 2.39 1.73 10.54
C SER A 62 2.52 0.21 10.62
N ASN A 63 3.59 -0.31 11.23
CA ASN A 63 3.83 -1.74 11.40
C ASN A 63 4.26 -2.09 12.82
N TYR A 64 3.87 -3.27 13.30
CA TYR A 64 4.29 -3.88 14.56
C TYR A 64 5.74 -4.40 14.46
N HIS A 65 6.71 -3.50 14.33
CA HIS A 65 8.14 -3.90 14.23
C HIS A 65 8.65 -4.65 15.47
N PHE A 66 7.93 -4.49 16.58
CA PHE A 66 8.26 -5.06 17.89
C PHE A 66 7.07 -5.82 18.51
N GLY A 67 6.10 -6.21 17.68
CA GLY A 67 4.85 -6.84 18.11
C GLY A 67 3.79 -5.85 18.61
N ASP A 68 2.59 -6.37 18.79
CA ASP A 68 1.40 -5.69 19.34
C ASP A 68 1.27 -5.85 20.87
N ARG A 69 2.02 -6.79 21.47
CA ARG A 69 2.15 -6.90 22.93
C ARG A 69 3.10 -5.84 23.47
N VAL A 70 2.60 -5.03 24.40
CA VAL A 70 3.37 -4.01 25.11
C VAL A 70 3.24 -4.27 26.61
N ASP A 71 4.26 -4.91 27.17
CA ASP A 71 4.30 -5.24 28.59
C ASP A 71 4.37 -3.98 29.47
N ALA A 72 5.00 -2.90 28.97
CA ALA A 72 4.87 -1.57 29.55
C ALA A 72 5.09 -0.42 28.54
N TYR A 73 4.24 0.60 28.62
CA TYR A 73 4.36 1.85 27.88
C TYR A 73 4.88 2.98 28.77
N PHE A 74 6.00 3.59 28.41
CA PHE A 74 6.55 4.74 29.13
C PHE A 74 6.09 6.08 28.54
N SER A 75 5.37 6.84 29.36
CA SER A 75 4.83 8.16 29.02
C SER A 75 5.41 9.24 29.95
N ALA A 76 6.25 10.11 29.40
CA ALA A 76 6.92 11.16 30.18
C ALA A 76 6.02 12.38 30.46
N ILE A 77 5.27 12.84 29.45
CA ILE A 77 4.37 14.00 29.57
C ILE A 77 3.01 13.61 28.99
N PRO A 78 1.92 13.72 29.77
CA PRO A 78 0.59 13.42 29.27
C PRO A 78 0.18 14.34 28.12
N ASN A 79 -0.48 13.77 27.10
CA ASN A 79 -1.04 14.51 25.96
C ASN A 79 -2.42 13.92 25.64
N GLU A 80 -3.47 14.70 25.89
CA GLU A 80 -4.86 14.24 25.82
C GLU A 80 -5.23 13.64 24.44
N LYS A 81 -4.81 14.27 23.34
CA LYS A 81 -5.10 13.77 21.99
C LYS A 81 -4.35 12.47 21.70
N MET A 82 -3.08 12.39 22.07
CA MET A 82 -2.26 11.18 21.88
C MET A 82 -2.78 10.02 22.72
N GLU A 83 -3.30 10.29 23.91
CA GLU A 83 -3.88 9.27 24.77
C GLU A 83 -5.23 8.78 24.26
N LYS A 84 -6.06 9.65 23.67
CA LYS A 84 -7.28 9.21 22.98
C LYS A 84 -6.95 8.26 21.82
N LEU A 85 -5.92 8.58 21.03
CA LEU A 85 -5.44 7.69 19.97
C LEU A 85 -4.94 6.35 20.55
N LEU A 86 -4.12 6.36 21.60
CA LEU A 86 -3.69 5.11 22.25
C LEU A 86 -4.87 4.31 22.83
N GLN A 87 -5.83 4.98 23.45
CA GLN A 87 -7.03 4.35 23.99
C GLN A 87 -7.87 3.70 22.89
N GLU A 88 -7.92 4.31 21.70
CA GLU A 88 -8.55 3.72 20.52
C GLU A 88 -7.78 2.48 20.03
N GLU A 89 -6.45 2.54 19.98
CA GLU A 89 -5.62 1.37 19.62
C GLU A 89 -5.84 0.19 20.57
N ILE A 90 -5.90 0.44 21.88
CA ILE A 90 -6.18 -0.60 22.89
C ILE A 90 -7.62 -1.10 22.77
N ARG A 91 -8.60 -0.20 22.64
CA ARG A 91 -10.03 -0.56 22.52
C ARG A 91 -10.32 -1.38 21.29
N SER A 92 -9.65 -1.08 20.17
CA SER A 92 -9.71 -1.85 18.94
C SER A 92 -8.84 -3.12 18.95
N ALA A 93 -8.24 -3.48 20.10
CA ALA A 93 -7.35 -4.63 20.23
C ALA A 93 -6.16 -4.63 19.25
N ARG A 94 -5.77 -3.46 18.73
CA ARG A 94 -4.57 -3.28 17.88
C ARG A 94 -3.30 -3.28 18.71
N TYR A 95 -3.37 -3.01 20.01
CA TYR A 95 -2.29 -3.23 20.95
C TYR A 95 -2.80 -3.85 22.26
N ASP A 96 -2.09 -4.86 22.76
CA ASP A 96 -2.21 -5.34 24.14
C ASP A 96 -1.23 -4.55 25.02
N VAL A 97 -1.68 -3.39 25.51
CA VAL A 97 -0.90 -2.59 26.47
C VAL A 97 -1.29 -2.95 27.89
N ARG A 98 -0.38 -3.59 28.62
CA ARG A 98 -0.66 -4.11 29.96
C ARG A 98 -0.46 -3.07 31.06
N ARG A 99 0.56 -2.22 30.88
CA ARG A 99 0.97 -1.23 31.89
C ARG A 99 1.34 0.11 31.27
N ILE A 100 1.07 1.17 32.02
CA ILE A 100 1.53 2.52 31.72
C ILE A 100 2.46 2.96 32.85
N LEU A 101 3.70 3.24 32.49
CA LEU A 101 4.72 3.75 33.38
C LEU A 101 4.87 5.25 33.15
N SER A 102 4.43 6.05 34.11
CA SER A 102 4.47 7.51 34.00
C SER A 102 4.68 8.15 35.37
N PRO A 103 5.58 9.15 35.48
CA PRO A 103 5.76 9.87 36.73
C PRO A 103 4.63 10.88 37.00
N MET A 104 3.84 11.22 35.98
CA MET A 104 2.81 12.26 36.04
C MET A 104 1.39 11.68 36.05
N ARG A 105 1.11 10.61 35.30
CA ARG A 105 -0.25 10.05 35.21
C ARG A 105 -0.74 9.38 36.48
N HIS A 106 0.15 8.72 37.21
CA HIS A 106 -0.19 8.13 38.51
C HIS A 106 -0.63 9.20 39.54
N ALA A 107 -0.34 10.49 39.28
CA ALA A 107 -0.80 11.64 40.04
C ALA A 107 -2.12 12.27 39.52
N ALA A 108 -2.60 11.88 38.32
CA ALA A 108 -3.81 12.39 37.72
C ALA A 108 -5.05 12.00 38.55
N GLY A 109 -5.87 12.98 38.90
CA GLY A 109 -6.98 12.84 39.85
C GLY A 109 -6.66 13.25 41.29
N ARG A 110 -5.48 13.83 41.56
CA ARG A 110 -5.13 14.43 42.87
C ARG A 110 -5.03 15.95 42.76
N ASP A 111 -5.37 16.63 43.85
CA ASP A 111 -5.56 18.09 43.92
C ASP A 111 -4.47 18.90 43.20
N GLY A 112 -4.90 19.71 42.22
CA GLY A 112 -4.07 20.68 41.52
C GLY A 112 -3.53 20.24 40.15
N ASP A 113 -3.84 19.02 39.70
CA ASP A 113 -3.39 18.56 38.39
C ASP A 113 -4.15 19.24 37.23
N LYS A 114 -3.43 19.70 36.20
CA LYS A 114 -4.00 20.38 35.03
C LYS A 114 -4.47 19.40 33.95
N TYR A 115 -4.15 18.12 34.09
CA TYR A 115 -4.40 17.09 33.10
C TYR A 115 -5.64 16.27 33.52
N THR A 116 -6.80 16.61 32.96
CA THR A 116 -8.07 15.86 33.16
C THR A 116 -8.09 14.64 32.27
N LEU A 117 -7.36 13.60 32.65
CA LEU A 117 -7.22 12.39 31.84
C LEU A 117 -8.03 11.26 32.45
N GLU A 118 -8.82 10.60 31.60
CA GLU A 118 -9.57 9.42 32.03
C GLU A 118 -8.62 8.23 32.22
N PRO A 119 -8.82 7.40 33.26
CA PRO A 119 -8.07 6.16 33.42
C PRO A 119 -8.29 5.21 32.23
N MET A 120 -7.22 4.57 31.76
CA MET A 120 -7.35 3.57 30.69
C MET A 120 -7.94 2.28 31.25
N ASN A 121 -9.03 1.82 30.65
CA ASN A 121 -9.72 0.62 31.13
C ASN A 121 -8.85 -0.64 30.89
N GLY A 122 -8.63 -1.44 31.93
CA GLY A 122 -7.87 -2.70 31.84
C GLY A 122 -6.34 -2.54 31.79
N VAL A 123 -5.80 -1.34 32.01
CA VAL A 123 -4.36 -1.07 31.97
C VAL A 123 -3.87 -0.62 33.35
N GLU A 124 -2.82 -1.26 33.86
CA GLU A 124 -2.25 -0.90 35.17
C GLU A 124 -1.36 0.36 35.04
N GLU A 125 -1.63 1.39 35.84
CA GLU A 125 -0.80 2.60 35.88
C GLU A 125 0.17 2.56 37.05
N LEU A 126 1.46 2.80 36.78
CA LEU A 126 2.57 2.69 37.74
C LEU A 126 3.51 3.91 37.63
N ASP A 127 4.16 4.26 38.73
CA ASP A 127 5.12 5.38 38.79
C ASP A 127 6.49 4.94 38.27
N SER A 128 6.86 5.41 37.07
CA SER A 128 8.15 5.07 36.45
C SER A 128 9.38 5.58 37.22
N TRP A 129 9.24 6.55 38.13
CA TRP A 129 10.37 7.12 38.86
C TRP A 129 10.56 6.50 40.24
N SER A 130 9.57 5.76 40.76
CA SER A 130 9.63 5.15 42.09
C SER A 130 10.82 4.17 42.23
N ILE A 131 11.08 3.38 41.18
CA ILE A 131 12.18 2.40 41.14
C ILE A 131 13.56 3.08 40.99
N PRO A 132 13.84 3.90 39.95
CA PRO A 132 15.12 4.61 39.85
C PRO A 132 15.44 5.47 41.07
N ALA A 133 14.43 6.02 41.76
CA ALA A 133 14.62 6.81 42.97
C ALA A 133 15.26 6.03 44.14
N ARG A 134 15.13 4.70 44.16
CA ARG A 134 15.78 3.82 45.16
C ARG A 134 17.29 3.70 44.96
N HIS A 135 17.81 4.15 43.81
CA HIS A 135 19.22 4.14 43.46
C HIS A 135 19.79 5.56 43.51
N PRO A 136 20.52 5.97 44.57
CA PRO A 136 20.93 7.36 44.75
C PRO A 136 21.73 7.96 43.59
N ARG A 137 22.52 7.14 42.89
CA ARG A 137 23.28 7.57 41.69
C ARG A 137 22.37 7.93 40.52
N LEU A 138 21.31 7.16 40.32
CA LEU A 138 20.35 7.38 39.23
C LEU A 138 19.37 8.50 39.60
N ALA A 139 18.84 8.49 40.82
CA ALA A 139 17.88 9.45 41.34
C ALA A 139 18.32 10.92 41.12
N ARG A 140 19.61 11.22 41.25
CA ARG A 140 20.16 12.57 41.04
C ARG A 140 19.91 13.10 39.62
N ALA A 141 19.97 12.25 38.61
CA ALA A 141 19.74 12.66 37.23
C ALA A 141 18.27 13.04 36.98
N PHE A 142 17.31 12.38 37.63
CA PHE A 142 15.89 12.69 37.51
C PHE A 142 15.51 14.07 38.06
N MET A 143 16.31 14.58 39.01
CA MET A 143 16.16 15.93 39.58
C MET A 143 16.86 17.03 38.76
N SER A 144 17.61 16.68 37.71
CA SER A 144 18.40 17.66 36.93
C SER A 144 17.55 18.33 35.85
N ARG A 145 17.57 19.67 35.79
CA ARG A 145 16.95 20.48 34.71
C ARG A 145 17.85 21.70 34.41
N PRO A 146 18.41 21.86 33.20
CA PRO A 146 18.42 20.89 32.09
C PRO A 146 19.23 19.63 32.45
N GLY A 147 19.13 18.59 31.62
CA GLY A 147 19.88 17.33 31.83
C GLY A 147 19.06 16.18 32.41
N LEU A 148 17.74 16.21 32.24
CA LEU A 148 16.92 15.02 32.49
C LEU A 148 17.26 13.96 31.43
N PRO A 149 17.47 12.69 31.79
CA PRO A 149 17.64 11.62 30.81
C PRO A 149 16.41 11.46 29.91
N THR A 150 16.60 11.08 28.66
CA THR A 150 15.47 10.79 27.75
C THR A 150 14.63 9.60 28.22
N THR A 151 13.38 9.50 27.77
CA THR A 151 12.45 8.43 28.21
C THR A 151 13.02 7.03 28.04
N GLY A 152 13.75 6.76 26.95
CA GLY A 152 14.40 5.46 26.74
C GLY A 152 15.47 5.16 27.79
N MET A 153 16.23 6.18 28.20
CA MET A 153 17.20 6.06 29.29
C MET A 153 16.52 5.86 30.65
N GLN A 154 15.42 6.56 30.90
CA GLN A 154 14.62 6.37 32.11
C GLN A 154 14.06 4.93 32.19
N ALA A 155 13.60 4.38 31.07
CA ALA A 155 13.13 3.00 30.99
C ALA A 155 14.25 1.98 31.24
N LEU A 156 15.47 2.25 30.80
CA LEU A 156 16.63 1.42 31.12
C LEU A 156 16.88 1.38 32.63
N ALA A 157 16.91 2.53 33.28
CA ALA A 157 17.09 2.61 34.73
C ALA A 157 15.97 1.89 35.49
N PHE A 158 14.72 2.04 35.03
CA PHE A 158 13.57 1.33 35.61
C PHE A 158 13.71 -0.19 35.45
N GLY A 159 13.95 -0.69 34.24
CA GLY A 159 14.09 -2.13 33.98
C GLY A 159 15.20 -2.79 34.79
N LEU A 160 16.38 -2.14 34.84
CA LEU A 160 17.50 -2.63 35.65
C LEU A 160 17.16 -2.63 37.16
N GLY A 161 16.51 -1.56 37.64
CA GLY A 161 16.11 -1.44 39.04
C GLY A 161 15.02 -2.42 39.47
N VAL A 162 14.13 -2.82 38.55
CA VAL A 162 13.12 -3.87 38.79
C VAL A 162 13.74 -5.26 38.88
N GLY A 163 14.81 -5.53 38.13
CA GLY A 163 15.53 -6.81 38.20
C GLY A 163 15.97 -7.41 36.88
N PHE A 164 15.63 -6.80 35.73
CA PHE A 164 16.09 -7.30 34.44
C PHE A 164 17.61 -7.24 34.34
N ARG A 165 18.24 -8.32 33.86
CA ARG A 165 19.70 -8.42 33.70
C ARG A 165 20.16 -8.66 32.28
N GLU A 166 19.29 -9.09 31.39
CA GLU A 166 19.57 -9.13 29.96
C GLU A 166 18.69 -8.08 29.26
N VAL A 167 19.31 -7.06 28.66
CA VAL A 167 18.60 -5.90 28.10
C VAL A 167 19.04 -5.61 26.68
N TYR A 168 18.07 -5.39 25.79
CA TYR A 168 18.27 -5.02 24.39
C TYR A 168 17.69 -3.63 24.15
N LEU A 169 18.49 -2.75 23.53
CA LEU A 169 18.10 -1.39 23.16
C LEU A 169 17.85 -1.31 21.65
N ALA A 170 16.62 -0.99 21.25
CA ALA A 170 16.23 -0.79 19.85
C ALA A 170 15.62 0.61 19.65
N GLY A 171 15.87 1.26 18.52
CA GLY A 171 15.36 2.61 18.26
C GLY A 171 15.87 3.69 19.24
N VAL A 172 16.93 3.41 20.00
CA VAL A 172 17.62 4.35 20.88
C VAL A 172 18.84 4.90 20.14
N ASP A 173 18.60 5.84 19.24
CA ASP A 173 19.64 6.32 18.30
C ASP A 173 20.35 7.59 18.77
N LEU A 174 20.18 7.94 20.05
CA LEU A 174 20.74 9.15 20.68
C LEU A 174 20.51 10.43 19.85
N TYR A 175 19.41 10.48 19.08
CA TYR A 175 19.05 11.58 18.19
C TYR A 175 20.15 11.96 17.18
N GLU A 176 20.96 10.99 16.73
CA GLU A 176 22.04 11.23 15.76
C GLU A 176 21.54 11.67 14.38
N SER A 177 20.33 11.26 14.00
CA SER A 177 19.72 11.63 12.72
C SER A 177 19.41 13.11 12.66
N LYS A 178 19.82 13.74 11.56
CA LYS A 178 19.52 15.14 11.23
C LYS A 178 18.25 15.30 10.41
N ASP A 179 17.78 14.21 9.81
CA ASP A 179 16.72 14.23 8.81
C ASP A 179 15.37 13.77 9.39
N SER A 180 15.39 12.96 10.45
CA SER A 180 14.16 12.37 11.01
C SER A 180 14.28 12.14 12.50
N ARG A 181 13.23 12.48 13.24
CA ARG A 181 13.12 12.24 14.69
C ARG A 181 12.60 10.84 15.00
N TYR A 182 11.68 10.33 14.18
CA TYR A 182 11.02 9.04 14.39
C TYR A 182 11.34 8.03 13.28
N GLY A 183 11.24 6.74 13.60
CA GLY A 183 11.27 5.62 12.64
C GLY A 183 9.97 5.43 11.85
N TYR A 184 9.04 6.38 11.95
CA TYR A 184 7.76 6.37 11.26
C TYR A 184 7.36 7.79 10.88
N THR A 185 6.50 7.91 9.87
CA THR A 185 5.90 9.18 9.47
C THR A 185 4.76 9.53 10.42
N VAL A 186 4.81 10.73 11.01
CA VAL A 186 3.69 11.25 11.81
C VAL A 186 2.59 11.71 10.85
N THR A 187 1.36 11.25 11.05
CA THR A 187 0.24 11.62 10.18
C THR A 187 -0.20 13.06 10.46
N GLN A 188 -0.80 13.73 9.48
CA GLN A 188 -1.32 15.10 9.64
C GLN A 188 -2.31 15.22 10.82
N ALA A 189 -3.09 14.18 11.09
CA ALA A 189 -4.01 14.12 12.22
C ALA A 189 -3.25 14.17 13.56
N ALA A 190 -2.17 13.40 13.69
CA ALA A 190 -1.31 13.39 14.87
C ALA A 190 -0.46 14.67 14.98
N GLU A 191 0.06 15.21 13.86
CA GLU A 191 0.83 16.47 13.83
C GLU A 191 0.05 17.64 14.46
N SER A 192 -1.27 17.70 14.29
CA SER A 192 -2.13 18.73 14.89
C SER A 192 -2.16 18.75 16.42
N ALA A 193 -1.61 17.71 17.07
CA ALA A 193 -1.54 17.55 18.51
C ALA A 193 -0.12 17.77 19.07
N LEU A 194 0.86 17.97 18.19
CA LEU A 194 2.29 18.04 18.52
C LEU A 194 2.83 19.46 18.30
N LYS A 195 3.93 19.79 18.98
CA LYS A 195 4.65 21.06 18.79
C LYS A 195 5.82 20.85 17.84
N ASP A 196 6.36 21.92 17.27
CA ASP A 196 7.53 21.83 16.37
C ASP A 196 8.71 21.06 16.99
N LYS A 197 8.97 21.28 18.29
CA LYS A 197 10.01 20.55 19.04
C LYS A 197 9.81 19.03 19.08
N ASP A 198 8.56 18.59 18.97
CA ASP A 198 8.16 17.18 19.04
C ASP A 198 8.35 16.48 17.69
N LEU A 199 8.56 17.23 16.60
CA LEU A 199 8.77 16.74 15.23
C LEU A 199 10.21 16.98 14.76
N THR A 200 10.89 17.99 15.31
CA THR A 200 12.23 18.40 14.90
C THR A 200 13.28 17.35 15.29
N PRO A 201 14.13 16.88 14.36
CA PRO A 201 15.25 15.99 14.67
C PRO A 201 16.24 16.61 15.66
N GLY A 202 16.88 15.78 16.48
CA GLY A 202 17.84 16.23 17.49
C GLY A 202 17.27 16.42 18.91
N TYR A 203 18.16 16.76 19.84
CA TYR A 203 17.82 17.01 21.24
C TYR A 203 17.07 18.33 21.44
N GLU A 204 16.19 18.37 22.43
CA GLU A 204 15.53 19.59 22.91
C GLU A 204 16.40 20.30 23.95
N SER A 205 16.11 21.57 24.25
CA SER A 205 16.87 22.37 25.24
C SER A 205 16.93 21.78 26.66
N ALA A 206 16.01 20.86 27.00
CA ALA A 206 15.96 20.19 28.30
C ALA A 206 16.78 18.89 28.37
N HIS A 207 17.16 18.33 27.21
CA HIS A 207 17.85 17.04 27.06
C HIS A 207 19.16 17.24 26.30
N GLY A 208 20.10 16.30 26.42
CA GLY A 208 21.35 16.42 25.68
C GLY A 208 22.13 15.12 25.66
N LEU A 209 22.92 14.93 24.59
CA LEU A 209 23.75 13.76 24.39
C LEU A 209 24.66 13.48 25.59
N ASP A 210 25.34 14.51 26.10
CA ASP A 210 26.25 14.36 27.25
C ASP A 210 25.51 13.89 28.52
N SER A 211 24.27 14.35 28.71
CA SER A 211 23.45 13.97 29.86
C SER A 211 22.99 12.51 29.74
N ASP A 212 22.52 12.10 28.56
CA ASP A 212 22.11 10.71 28.30
C ASP A 212 23.30 9.75 28.39
N LEU A 213 24.47 10.11 27.84
CA LEU A 213 25.68 9.29 27.94
C LEU A 213 26.20 9.20 29.38
N ALA A 214 26.17 10.30 30.14
CA ALA A 214 26.54 10.29 31.56
C ALA A 214 25.58 9.41 32.37
N PHE A 215 24.29 9.42 32.03
CA PHE A 215 23.29 8.62 32.69
C PHE A 215 23.40 7.13 32.33
N LEU A 216 23.64 6.80 31.06
CA LEU A 216 23.92 5.43 30.62
C LEU A 216 25.13 4.84 31.36
N ARG A 217 26.22 5.61 31.49
CA ARG A 217 27.39 5.20 32.30
C ARG A 217 27.02 4.96 33.77
N SER A 218 26.12 5.77 34.32
CA SER A 218 25.64 5.59 35.70
C SER A 218 24.82 4.31 35.84
N CYS A 219 24.00 3.95 34.85
CA CYS A 219 23.27 2.68 34.82
C CYS A 219 24.24 1.48 34.77
N LEU A 220 25.22 1.51 33.87
CA LEU A 220 26.23 0.44 33.75
C LEU A 220 27.07 0.26 35.03
N ALA A 221 27.39 1.36 35.71
CA ALA A 221 28.15 1.32 36.95
C ALA A 221 27.32 0.86 38.17
N GLU A 222 26.01 1.13 38.17
CA GLU A 222 25.09 0.71 39.23
C GLU A 222 24.71 -0.78 39.11
N PHE A 223 24.61 -1.29 37.87
CA PHE A 223 24.22 -2.67 37.57
C PHE A 223 25.29 -3.38 36.72
N PRO A 224 26.47 -3.67 37.29
CA PRO A 224 27.60 -4.26 36.56
C PRO A 224 27.37 -5.72 36.14
N ASP A 225 26.38 -6.39 36.73
CA ASP A 225 25.93 -7.74 36.43
C ASP A 225 24.96 -7.80 35.23
N ALA A 226 24.43 -6.66 34.79
CA ALA A 226 23.54 -6.61 33.64
C ALA A 226 24.30 -6.62 32.31
N THR A 227 23.83 -7.47 31.39
CA THR A 227 24.27 -7.48 30.00
C THR A 227 23.33 -6.62 29.17
N ILE A 228 23.84 -5.50 28.65
CA ILE A 228 23.11 -4.60 27.76
C ILE A 228 23.66 -4.74 26.35
N ARG A 229 22.79 -4.90 25.35
CA ARG A 229 23.16 -4.98 23.93
C ARG A 229 22.36 -4.01 23.08
N SER A 230 22.99 -3.48 22.04
CA SER A 230 22.37 -2.54 21.11
C SER A 230 21.88 -3.24 19.84
N VAL A 231 20.57 -3.20 19.61
CA VAL A 231 19.93 -3.55 18.33
C VAL A 231 19.89 -2.33 17.40
N SER A 232 19.95 -1.13 17.96
CA SER A 232 20.01 0.15 17.25
C SER A 232 21.22 0.27 16.31
N GLN A 233 21.03 1.07 15.25
CA GLN A 233 22.08 1.45 14.31
C GLN A 233 22.68 2.80 14.73
N SER A 234 23.31 2.85 15.91
CA SER A 234 23.90 4.07 16.47
C SER A 234 25.37 3.86 16.83
N ASP A 235 26.26 4.51 16.09
CA ASP A 235 27.70 4.43 16.30
C ASP A 235 28.09 4.99 17.68
N THR A 236 27.46 6.07 18.13
CA THR A 236 27.75 6.65 19.45
C THR A 236 27.31 5.72 20.57
N LEU A 237 26.15 5.04 20.43
CA LEU A 237 25.71 4.07 21.42
C LEU A 237 26.66 2.87 21.50
N HIS A 238 27.19 2.43 20.35
CA HIS A 238 28.12 1.29 20.26
C HIS A 238 29.47 1.53 20.96
N LEU A 239 29.82 2.77 21.30
CA LEU A 239 30.99 3.08 22.13
C LEU A 239 30.82 2.67 23.60
N PHE A 240 29.59 2.51 24.08
CA PHE A 240 29.27 2.20 25.48
C PHE A 240 28.58 0.86 25.66
N VAL A 241 27.82 0.42 24.65
CA VAL A 241 27.03 -0.81 24.69
C VAL A 241 27.33 -1.61 23.42
N PRO A 242 27.78 -2.87 23.53
CA PRO A 242 28.12 -3.66 22.35
C PRO A 242 26.89 -3.91 21.46
N PRO A 243 27.05 -4.00 20.13
CA PRO A 243 25.96 -4.41 19.26
C PRO A 243 25.50 -5.83 19.61
N ALA A 244 24.21 -6.08 19.49
CA ALA A 244 23.64 -7.41 19.66
C ALA A 244 24.16 -8.36 18.57
N GLU A 245 24.50 -9.58 18.98
CA GLU A 245 24.91 -10.64 18.06
C GLU A 245 23.67 -11.28 17.40
N ASP A 246 23.89 -11.93 16.26
CA ASP A 246 22.82 -12.70 15.62
C ASP A 246 22.53 -13.94 16.49
N VAL A 247 21.27 -14.16 16.86
CA VAL A 247 20.87 -15.26 17.74
C VAL A 247 20.87 -16.57 16.93
N THR A 248 21.81 -17.47 17.23
CA THR A 248 22.07 -18.71 16.47
C THR A 248 21.33 -19.94 16.98
N GLU A 249 20.83 -19.93 18.22
CA GLU A 249 20.01 -21.00 18.78
C GLU A 249 18.52 -20.76 18.46
N ARG A 250 18.05 -21.37 17.37
CA ARG A 250 16.63 -21.43 17.00
C ARG A 250 16.24 -22.87 16.64
N PRO A 251 15.43 -23.56 17.45
CA PRO A 251 14.80 -24.82 17.05
C PRO A 251 13.82 -24.69 15.87
N HIS A 252 13.48 -23.46 15.48
CA HIS A 252 12.48 -23.11 14.46
C HIS A 252 13.05 -22.22 13.35
N LEU A 253 14.33 -22.44 12.98
CA LEU A 253 14.79 -22.17 11.62
C LEU A 253 14.65 -23.44 10.75
N THR A 254 13.48 -24.07 10.81
CA THR A 254 12.81 -24.57 9.61
C THR A 254 12.30 -23.35 8.82
N GLN A 255 12.12 -23.49 7.50
CA GLN A 255 11.99 -22.38 6.55
C GLN A 255 10.76 -21.46 6.69
N ASP A 256 9.90 -21.63 7.72
CA ASP A 256 8.53 -21.07 7.71
C ASP A 256 8.09 -20.28 8.96
N ALA A 257 8.98 -19.92 9.88
CA ALA A 257 8.61 -19.01 10.97
C ALA A 257 8.85 -17.54 10.58
N VAL A 258 7.85 -16.88 9.99
CA VAL A 258 7.86 -15.42 9.79
C VAL A 258 7.78 -14.75 11.16
N PRO A 259 8.79 -13.97 11.60
CA PRO A 259 8.67 -13.23 12.84
C PRO A 259 7.53 -12.21 12.71
N THR A 260 6.69 -12.11 13.74
CA THR A 260 5.56 -11.17 13.94
C THR A 260 5.91 -9.67 13.83
N LEU A 261 7.12 -9.36 13.39
CA LEU A 261 7.86 -8.12 13.65
C LEU A 261 7.94 -7.20 12.42
N ALA A 262 7.02 -7.33 11.46
CA ALA A 262 6.84 -6.34 10.39
C ALA A 262 5.38 -6.31 9.90
N ARG A 263 4.44 -6.68 10.77
CA ARG A 263 3.01 -6.78 10.44
C ARG A 263 2.38 -5.39 10.42
N SER A 264 1.70 -5.02 9.35
CA SER A 264 0.98 -3.75 9.27
C SER A 264 -0.19 -3.69 10.27
N LYS A 265 -0.42 -2.53 10.91
CA LYS A 265 -1.56 -2.31 11.82
C LYS A 265 -2.93 -2.43 11.17
N ASP A 266 -2.98 -2.28 9.85
CA ASP A 266 -4.23 -2.29 9.08
C ASP A 266 -4.67 -3.72 8.70
N THR A 267 -4.22 -4.76 9.42
CA THR A 267 -4.42 -6.17 9.03
C THR A 267 -4.83 -7.09 10.19
N VAL A 268 -6.00 -7.73 10.09
CA VAL A 268 -6.44 -8.90 10.87
C VAL A 268 -5.95 -10.17 10.17
N GLU A 269 -5.55 -11.15 10.96
CA GLU A 269 -5.08 -12.44 10.46
C GLU A 269 -6.24 -13.43 10.52
N LEU A 270 -6.70 -13.92 9.38
CA LEU A 270 -7.61 -15.06 9.34
C LEU A 270 -6.77 -16.34 9.25
N SER A 271 -6.90 -17.18 10.28
CA SER A 271 -6.37 -18.55 10.30
C SER A 271 -7.35 -19.46 9.57
N PHE A 272 -6.85 -20.21 8.59
CA PHE A 272 -7.61 -21.25 7.91
C PHE A 272 -7.40 -22.59 8.65
N ALA A 273 -8.44 -23.41 8.78
CA ALA A 273 -8.30 -24.71 9.47
C ALA A 273 -7.45 -25.68 8.63
N GLU A 274 -6.49 -26.34 9.30
CA GLU A 274 -5.38 -27.14 8.75
C GLU A 274 -5.75 -28.28 7.78
N VAL A 275 -4.90 -28.51 6.75
CA VAL A 275 -3.77 -29.48 6.80
C VAL A 275 -2.61 -29.01 5.89
N GLY A 276 -1.44 -28.73 6.49
CA GLY A 276 -0.12 -28.70 5.82
C GLY A 276 0.43 -27.33 5.42
N GLU A 277 1.04 -26.65 6.40
CA GLU A 277 1.81 -25.39 6.34
C GLU A 277 1.04 -24.08 6.08
N ASP A 278 1.36 -23.10 6.93
CA ASP A 278 0.60 -21.91 7.30
C ASP A 278 0.47 -20.91 6.14
N THR A 279 -0.74 -20.71 5.62
CA THR A 279 -1.02 -19.72 4.57
C THR A 279 -2.07 -18.70 5.02
N SER A 280 -1.78 -17.99 6.12
CA SER A 280 -2.63 -16.89 6.59
C SER A 280 -2.85 -15.81 5.52
N ALA A 281 -4.05 -15.25 5.49
CA ALA A 281 -4.40 -14.11 4.64
C ALA A 281 -4.71 -12.89 5.52
N LEU A 282 -4.12 -11.75 5.15
CA LEU A 282 -4.27 -10.48 5.86
C LEU A 282 -5.54 -9.78 5.39
N VAL A 283 -6.57 -9.76 6.24
CA VAL A 283 -7.85 -9.10 5.98
C VAL A 283 -7.97 -7.89 6.91
N PRO A 284 -8.23 -6.68 6.42
CA PRO A 284 -8.44 -5.50 7.28
C PRO A 284 -9.66 -5.67 8.19
N GLU A 285 -9.62 -5.02 9.34
CA GLU A 285 -10.76 -4.90 10.25
C GLU A 285 -11.83 -4.02 9.58
N VAL A 286 -12.95 -4.61 9.20
CA VAL A 286 -14.06 -3.90 8.55
C VAL A 286 -15.24 -3.81 9.50
N GLY A 287 -15.90 -2.65 9.58
CA GLY A 287 -17.20 -2.52 10.22
C GLY A 287 -18.26 -3.33 9.46
N GLY A 288 -18.49 -4.59 9.86
CA GLY A 288 -19.54 -5.47 9.33
C GLY A 288 -19.05 -6.83 8.80
N PRO A 289 -19.97 -7.78 8.53
CA PRO A 289 -19.62 -9.16 8.17
C PRO A 289 -19.06 -9.24 6.75
N LEU A 290 -17.91 -9.90 6.55
CA LEU A 290 -17.21 -10.03 5.24
C LEU A 290 -18.05 -10.70 4.14
N TRP A 291 -19.03 -11.50 4.51
CA TRP A 291 -19.96 -12.20 3.62
C TRP A 291 -21.40 -11.87 3.98
N LYS A 292 -22.31 -12.26 3.08
CA LYS A 292 -23.73 -12.43 3.37
C LYS A 292 -24.06 -13.92 3.29
N GLU A 293 -24.93 -14.41 4.17
CA GLU A 293 -25.46 -15.77 4.04
C GLU A 293 -26.58 -15.81 2.99
N ILE A 294 -26.42 -16.68 1.99
CA ILE A 294 -27.43 -16.98 0.95
C ILE A 294 -27.60 -18.49 0.93
N ASP A 295 -28.81 -18.98 1.21
CA ASP A 295 -29.11 -20.42 1.29
C ASP A 295 -28.15 -21.22 2.18
N GLY A 296 -27.72 -20.62 3.30
CA GLY A 296 -26.78 -21.22 4.25
C GLY A 296 -25.30 -21.18 3.82
N ARG A 297 -24.96 -20.45 2.75
CA ARG A 297 -23.61 -20.27 2.23
C ARG A 297 -23.08 -18.88 2.48
N LYS A 298 -21.81 -18.76 2.86
CA LYS A 298 -21.08 -17.50 2.97
C LYS A 298 -20.70 -17.00 1.57
N CYS A 299 -21.43 -16.00 1.10
CA CYS A 299 -21.29 -15.43 -0.24
C CYS A 299 -20.67 -14.02 -0.19
N ALA A 300 -19.78 -13.73 -1.14
CA ALA A 300 -19.23 -12.39 -1.34
C ALA A 300 -18.93 -12.11 -2.82
N TYR A 301 -19.05 -10.83 -3.19
CA TYR A 301 -18.49 -10.33 -4.44
C TYR A 301 -17.01 -10.00 -4.25
N VAL A 302 -16.18 -10.30 -5.25
CA VAL A 302 -14.73 -10.06 -5.18
C VAL A 302 -14.25 -9.33 -6.44
N THR A 303 -13.33 -8.40 -6.28
CA THR A 303 -12.63 -7.71 -7.37
C THR A 303 -11.13 -7.62 -7.08
N VAL A 304 -10.29 -7.33 -8.08
CA VAL A 304 -8.86 -7.07 -7.89
C VAL A 304 -8.53 -5.65 -8.33
N VAL A 305 -7.76 -4.94 -7.50
CA VAL A 305 -7.37 -3.54 -7.73
C VAL A 305 -5.85 -3.37 -7.60
N SER A 306 -5.25 -2.79 -8.64
CA SER A 306 -3.84 -2.40 -8.67
C SER A 306 -3.68 -0.99 -9.23
N GLY A 307 -2.70 -0.23 -8.75
CA GLY A 307 -2.45 1.15 -9.18
C GLY A 307 -3.70 2.04 -9.19
N ALA A 308 -3.94 2.70 -10.34
CA ALA A 308 -5.01 3.67 -10.52
C ALA A 308 -6.42 3.06 -10.77
N TYR A 309 -6.60 1.74 -10.60
CA TYR A 309 -7.90 1.08 -10.83
C TYR A 309 -8.93 1.32 -9.71
N HIS A 310 -8.58 2.06 -8.66
CA HIS A 310 -9.51 2.41 -7.58
C HIS A 310 -10.73 3.19 -8.08
N HIS A 311 -10.58 4.03 -9.12
CA HIS A 311 -11.70 4.73 -9.77
C HIS A 311 -12.73 3.76 -10.35
N GLY A 312 -12.26 2.71 -11.02
CA GLY A 312 -13.13 1.64 -11.53
C GLY A 312 -13.86 0.90 -10.41
N ALA A 313 -13.11 0.47 -9.39
CA ALA A 313 -13.67 -0.26 -8.25
C ALA A 313 -14.75 0.54 -7.50
N ARG A 314 -14.64 1.87 -7.44
CA ARG A 314 -15.67 2.76 -6.89
C ARG A 314 -16.97 2.72 -7.67
N ALA A 315 -16.89 2.86 -9.00
CA ALA A 315 -18.08 2.76 -9.86
C ALA A 315 -18.73 1.37 -9.77
N LEU A 316 -17.91 0.31 -9.72
CA LEU A 316 -18.39 -1.05 -9.47
C LEU A 316 -19.12 -1.15 -8.12
N ALA A 317 -18.51 -0.68 -7.05
CA ALA A 317 -19.07 -0.77 -5.70
C ALA A 317 -20.38 0.01 -5.56
N ASN A 318 -20.44 1.22 -6.12
CA ASN A 318 -21.64 2.06 -6.06
C ASN A 318 -22.77 1.46 -6.87
N SER A 319 -22.51 1.01 -8.10
CA SER A 319 -23.52 0.38 -8.96
C SER A 319 -24.01 -0.96 -8.40
N LEU A 320 -23.14 -1.77 -7.79
CA LEU A 320 -23.52 -3.02 -7.14
C LEU A 320 -24.49 -2.80 -5.96
N ARG A 321 -24.25 -1.77 -5.13
CA ARG A 321 -25.08 -1.46 -3.97
C ARG A 321 -26.51 -1.06 -4.32
N GLU A 322 -26.76 -0.65 -5.56
CA GLU A 322 -28.11 -0.36 -6.05
C GLU A 322 -28.93 -1.64 -6.27
N HIS A 323 -28.27 -2.80 -6.37
CA HIS A 323 -28.87 -4.07 -6.79
C HIS A 323 -28.61 -5.24 -5.84
N SER A 324 -27.67 -5.12 -4.91
CA SER A 324 -27.32 -6.14 -3.93
C SER A 324 -26.82 -5.52 -2.62
N ASP A 325 -27.07 -6.21 -1.52
CA ASP A 325 -26.51 -5.95 -0.19
C ASP A 325 -25.38 -6.93 0.17
N VAL A 326 -25.04 -7.86 -0.72
CA VAL A 326 -23.89 -8.76 -0.55
C VAL A 326 -22.59 -7.93 -0.62
N PRO A 327 -21.65 -8.14 0.30
CA PRO A 327 -20.42 -7.35 0.30
C PRO A 327 -19.54 -7.49 -0.93
N LEU A 328 -18.93 -6.38 -1.35
CA LEU A 328 -17.81 -6.37 -2.29
C LEU A 328 -16.47 -6.28 -1.55
N ILE A 329 -15.56 -7.16 -1.92
CA ILE A 329 -14.20 -7.25 -1.39
C ILE A 329 -13.20 -7.02 -2.52
N ALA A 330 -12.29 -6.07 -2.34
CA ALA A 330 -11.22 -5.76 -3.27
C ALA A 330 -9.91 -6.41 -2.80
N LEU A 331 -9.38 -7.36 -3.58
CA LEU A 331 -8.01 -7.84 -3.43
C LEU A 331 -7.07 -6.75 -3.96
N VAL A 332 -6.26 -6.15 -3.10
CA VAL A 332 -5.45 -4.98 -3.42
C VAL A 332 -3.96 -5.32 -3.43
N THR A 333 -3.24 -4.88 -4.46
CA THR A 333 -1.78 -4.90 -4.45
C THR A 333 -1.22 -3.72 -3.62
N PRO A 334 0.05 -3.76 -3.19
CA PRO A 334 0.64 -2.69 -2.36
C PRO A 334 0.59 -1.28 -2.97
N ASP A 335 0.54 -1.18 -4.30
CA ASP A 335 0.46 0.07 -5.07
C ASP A 335 -0.97 0.60 -5.28
N ALA A 336 -2.00 -0.11 -4.82
CA ALA A 336 -3.38 0.36 -4.89
C ALA A 336 -3.66 1.44 -3.83
N ASP A 337 -4.49 2.43 -4.19
CA ASP A 337 -4.95 3.46 -3.26
C ASP A 337 -6.03 2.92 -2.31
N ARG A 338 -5.61 2.30 -1.21
CA ARG A 338 -6.51 1.73 -0.21
C ARG A 338 -7.35 2.79 0.51
N ALA A 339 -6.82 4.00 0.68
CA ALA A 339 -7.55 5.09 1.33
C ALA A 339 -8.73 5.52 0.46
N ALA A 340 -8.51 5.61 -0.86
CA ALA A 340 -9.55 5.89 -1.83
C ALA A 340 -10.68 4.83 -1.80
N LEU A 341 -10.31 3.55 -1.77
CA LEU A 341 -11.26 2.43 -1.68
C LEU A 341 -12.06 2.43 -0.37
N ALA A 342 -11.38 2.64 0.77
CA ALA A 342 -11.99 2.69 2.09
C ALA A 342 -12.97 3.88 2.22
N ALA A 343 -12.63 5.05 1.69
CA ALA A 343 -13.51 6.22 1.65
C ALA A 343 -14.83 5.97 0.90
N SER A 344 -14.82 5.02 -0.04
CA SER A 344 -15.99 4.59 -0.79
C SER A 344 -16.67 3.34 -0.20
N GLY A 345 -16.32 2.97 1.04
CA GLY A 345 -16.89 1.82 1.76
C GLY A 345 -16.53 0.46 1.14
N ILE A 346 -15.46 0.39 0.34
CA ILE A 346 -14.99 -0.85 -0.26
C ILE A 346 -14.05 -1.55 0.73
N ARG A 347 -14.33 -2.82 0.97
CA ARG A 347 -13.51 -3.65 1.84
C ARG A 347 -12.31 -4.11 1.04
N THR A 348 -11.12 -4.05 1.63
CA THR A 348 -9.90 -4.48 0.91
C THR A 348 -9.38 -5.78 1.52
N ILE A 349 -8.56 -6.55 0.81
CA ILE A 349 -7.71 -7.63 1.33
C ILE A 349 -6.39 -7.44 0.62
N GLN A 350 -5.30 -7.18 1.34
CA GLN A 350 -4.03 -6.96 0.67
C GLN A 350 -3.45 -8.31 0.23
N VAL A 351 -3.08 -8.41 -1.05
CA VAL A 351 -2.48 -9.61 -1.63
C VAL A 351 -1.16 -9.27 -2.32
N PRO A 352 -0.17 -10.19 -2.30
CA PRO A 352 1.04 -10.00 -3.08
C PRO A 352 0.68 -10.05 -4.56
N GLY A 353 1.20 -9.09 -5.33
CA GLY A 353 1.00 -9.10 -6.76
C GLY A 353 1.71 -10.30 -7.40
N ILE A 354 1.00 -11.03 -8.28
CA ILE A 354 1.57 -12.19 -8.98
C ILE A 354 2.09 -11.73 -10.34
N ARG A 355 3.42 -11.75 -10.49
CA ARG A 355 4.09 -11.33 -11.71
C ARG A 355 3.89 -12.38 -12.80
N ASN A 356 3.55 -11.91 -13.99
CA ASN A 356 3.39 -12.75 -15.17
C ASN A 356 4.71 -13.42 -15.59
N PRO A 357 4.82 -14.76 -15.50
CA PRO A 357 6.07 -15.46 -15.78
C PRO A 357 6.48 -15.37 -17.25
N MET A 358 5.52 -15.11 -18.15
CA MET A 358 5.77 -14.98 -19.58
C MET A 358 6.53 -13.69 -19.94
N LEU A 359 6.63 -12.71 -19.02
CA LEU A 359 7.47 -11.52 -19.19
C LEU A 359 8.97 -11.83 -19.26
N SER A 360 9.40 -12.94 -18.67
CA SER A 360 10.81 -13.35 -18.61
C SER A 360 11.29 -14.04 -19.91
N GLY A 361 10.38 -14.42 -20.80
CA GLY A 361 10.64 -15.28 -21.97
C GLY A 361 10.85 -14.55 -23.32
N GLY A 362 11.01 -13.22 -23.34
CA GLY A 362 11.31 -12.47 -24.57
C GLY A 362 10.14 -12.23 -25.53
N ARG A 363 8.90 -12.66 -25.21
CA ARG A 363 7.69 -12.29 -25.95
C ARG A 363 7.28 -10.86 -25.60
N LYS A 364 6.87 -10.05 -26.60
CA LYS A 364 6.35 -8.69 -26.41
C LYS A 364 4.97 -8.71 -25.76
N ILE A 365 4.91 -8.96 -24.46
CA ILE A 365 3.70 -8.83 -23.65
C ILE A 365 3.58 -7.36 -23.22
N GLN A 366 2.37 -6.81 -23.28
CA GLN A 366 2.12 -5.43 -22.90
C GLN A 366 2.36 -5.25 -21.40
N ALA A 367 3.02 -4.16 -20.99
CA ALA A 367 3.33 -3.89 -19.59
C ALA A 367 2.10 -3.96 -18.66
N ARG A 368 0.90 -3.67 -19.19
CA ARG A 368 -0.37 -3.79 -18.45
C ARG A 368 -0.69 -5.20 -17.94
N PHE A 369 -0.13 -6.25 -18.54
CA PHE A 369 -0.36 -7.64 -18.15
C PHE A 369 0.67 -8.15 -17.14
N ALA A 370 1.54 -7.26 -16.63
CA ALA A 370 2.63 -7.67 -15.75
C ALA A 370 2.15 -8.29 -14.44
N MET A 371 1.00 -7.86 -13.92
CA MET A 371 0.46 -8.29 -12.62
C MET A 371 -0.91 -8.99 -12.76
N THR A 372 -1.29 -9.38 -13.98
CA THR A 372 -2.62 -9.89 -14.35
C THR A 372 -3.03 -11.13 -13.54
N TYR A 373 -2.05 -11.95 -13.14
CA TYR A 373 -2.29 -13.17 -12.37
C TYR A 373 -2.58 -12.92 -10.89
N THR A 374 -2.52 -11.67 -10.41
CA THR A 374 -2.98 -11.35 -9.04
C THR A 374 -4.44 -11.75 -8.83
N LYS A 375 -5.23 -11.81 -9.92
CA LYS A 375 -6.58 -12.38 -9.96
C LYS A 375 -6.67 -13.80 -9.40
N LEU A 376 -5.61 -14.61 -9.47
CA LEU A 376 -5.64 -15.99 -8.98
C LEU A 376 -5.86 -16.09 -7.46
N HIS A 377 -5.60 -15.02 -6.70
CA HIS A 377 -5.91 -15.01 -5.26
C HIS A 377 -7.42 -15.16 -4.95
N VAL A 378 -8.30 -14.97 -5.93
CA VAL A 378 -9.74 -15.25 -5.77
C VAL A 378 -9.99 -16.71 -5.41
N PHE A 379 -9.19 -17.64 -5.96
CA PHE A 379 -9.41 -19.08 -5.81
C PHE A 379 -9.00 -19.62 -4.43
N ARG A 380 -8.22 -18.87 -3.64
CA ARG A 380 -7.80 -19.26 -2.27
C ARG A 380 -8.69 -18.71 -1.15
N LEU A 381 -9.79 -18.02 -1.48
CA LEU A 381 -10.67 -17.41 -0.47
C LEU A 381 -11.65 -18.43 0.13
N ASP A 382 -11.13 -19.54 0.65
CA ASP A 382 -11.89 -20.65 1.25
C ASP A 382 -12.63 -20.31 2.55
N LEU A 383 -12.54 -19.06 3.02
CA LEU A 383 -13.44 -18.51 4.03
C LEU A 383 -14.87 -18.25 3.51
N PHE A 384 -15.07 -18.26 2.18
CA PHE A 384 -16.36 -18.17 1.52
C PHE A 384 -16.75 -19.52 0.92
N ASP A 385 -18.02 -19.86 1.00
CA ASP A 385 -18.56 -21.04 0.33
C ASP A 385 -18.79 -20.78 -1.17
N ARG A 386 -19.04 -19.51 -1.54
CA ARG A 386 -19.24 -19.09 -2.92
C ARG A 386 -18.77 -17.66 -3.15
N VAL A 387 -18.07 -17.43 -4.25
CA VAL A 387 -17.60 -16.11 -4.67
C VAL A 387 -18.07 -15.82 -6.08
N VAL A 388 -18.51 -14.58 -6.31
CA VAL A 388 -18.69 -14.02 -7.65
C VAL A 388 -17.63 -12.95 -7.88
N TYR A 389 -16.75 -13.20 -8.84
CA TYR A 389 -15.72 -12.27 -9.24
C TYR A 389 -16.22 -11.29 -10.30
N LEU A 390 -15.84 -10.02 -10.15
CA LEU A 390 -16.12 -8.92 -11.06
C LEU A 390 -14.82 -8.12 -11.27
N ASP A 391 -14.34 -7.98 -12.51
CA ASP A 391 -13.21 -7.09 -12.78
C ASP A 391 -13.54 -5.64 -12.37
N SER A 392 -12.54 -4.90 -11.89
CA SER A 392 -12.73 -3.55 -11.34
C SER A 392 -13.14 -2.50 -12.38
N ASP A 393 -13.22 -2.88 -13.66
CA ASP A 393 -13.72 -2.07 -14.76
C ASP A 393 -15.11 -2.50 -15.24
N THR A 394 -15.89 -3.14 -14.37
CA THR A 394 -17.29 -3.49 -14.59
C THR A 394 -18.25 -2.54 -13.86
N VAL A 395 -19.50 -2.49 -14.31
CA VAL A 395 -20.62 -1.76 -13.69
C VAL A 395 -21.84 -2.67 -13.67
N VAL A 396 -22.53 -2.73 -12.53
CA VAL A 396 -23.75 -3.54 -12.37
C VAL A 396 -24.97 -2.67 -12.72
N LYS A 397 -25.85 -3.17 -13.60
CA LYS A 397 -27.07 -2.47 -14.06
C LYS A 397 -28.37 -3.19 -13.70
N GLY A 398 -28.28 -4.33 -13.00
CA GLY A 398 -29.43 -5.06 -12.50
C GLY A 398 -29.07 -6.11 -11.46
N PRO A 399 -30.06 -6.84 -10.91
CA PRO A 399 -29.82 -7.90 -9.93
C PRO A 399 -28.94 -9.02 -10.50
N ILE A 400 -27.98 -9.49 -9.69
CA ILE A 400 -27.01 -10.54 -10.08
C ILE A 400 -26.72 -11.57 -8.97
N ASP A 401 -27.49 -11.55 -7.87
CA ASP A 401 -27.27 -12.47 -6.74
C ASP A 401 -27.56 -13.95 -7.08
N ASP A 402 -28.31 -14.19 -8.16
CA ASP A 402 -28.52 -15.54 -8.72
C ASP A 402 -27.23 -16.17 -9.26
N LEU A 403 -26.16 -15.38 -9.48
CA LEU A 403 -24.83 -15.90 -9.79
C LEU A 403 -24.22 -16.75 -8.66
N PHE A 404 -24.71 -16.63 -7.42
CA PHE A 404 -24.28 -17.48 -6.30
C PHE A 404 -24.83 -18.91 -6.38
N GLU A 405 -25.74 -19.21 -7.30
CA GLU A 405 -26.30 -20.56 -7.46
C GLU A 405 -25.29 -21.56 -8.09
N GLY A 406 -25.38 -22.81 -7.63
CA GLY A 406 -24.57 -23.94 -8.10
C GLY A 406 -23.15 -24.00 -7.52
N ASP A 407 -22.42 -25.05 -7.92
CA ASP A 407 -21.06 -25.35 -7.43
C ASP A 407 -19.99 -25.27 -8.52
N ASP A 408 -20.41 -25.42 -9.77
CA ASP A 408 -19.51 -25.38 -10.93
C ASP A 408 -18.84 -24.01 -11.07
N PHE A 409 -17.66 -24.00 -11.70
CA PHE A 409 -17.10 -22.77 -12.25
C PHE A 409 -18.02 -22.27 -13.36
N ALA A 410 -18.56 -21.08 -13.20
CA ALA A 410 -19.50 -20.49 -14.16
C ALA A 410 -18.95 -19.16 -14.67
N ALA A 411 -18.98 -18.94 -15.98
CA ALA A 411 -18.45 -17.73 -16.60
C ALA A 411 -19.28 -17.39 -17.85
N VAL A 412 -19.05 -16.22 -18.44
CA VAL A 412 -19.77 -15.78 -19.64
C VAL A 412 -18.90 -16.03 -20.88
N PRO A 413 -19.45 -16.61 -21.97
CA PRO A 413 -18.73 -16.74 -23.24
C PRO A 413 -18.14 -15.42 -23.75
N ASP A 414 -16.90 -15.43 -24.23
CA ASP A 414 -16.22 -14.20 -24.66
C ASP A 414 -16.79 -13.67 -25.99
N ALA A 415 -17.41 -12.48 -25.94
CA ALA A 415 -18.05 -11.83 -27.10
C ALA A 415 -17.16 -10.75 -27.75
N GLY A 416 -15.84 -10.84 -27.58
CA GLY A 416 -14.84 -9.79 -27.84
C GLY A 416 -15.05 -8.90 -29.08
N LEU A 417 -14.48 -9.29 -30.23
CA LEU A 417 -14.72 -8.60 -31.52
C LEU A 417 -15.71 -9.37 -32.38
N ASP A 418 -15.76 -10.69 -32.21
CA ASP A 418 -16.68 -11.60 -32.86
C ASP A 418 -17.70 -12.11 -31.82
N LEU A 419 -18.88 -12.55 -32.27
CA LEU A 419 -19.86 -13.16 -31.38
C LEU A 419 -19.29 -14.47 -30.79
N PRO A 420 -19.67 -14.84 -29.55
CA PRO A 420 -19.08 -15.99 -28.89
C PRO A 420 -19.38 -17.28 -29.66
N ASP A 421 -18.34 -18.04 -29.99
CA ASP A 421 -18.49 -19.43 -30.47
C ASP A 421 -18.77 -20.41 -29.32
N GLY A 422 -18.71 -19.92 -28.07
CA GLY A 422 -18.97 -20.66 -26.86
C GLY A 422 -17.86 -21.61 -26.44
N THR A 423 -16.67 -21.52 -27.03
CA THR A 423 -15.51 -22.36 -26.70
C THR A 423 -14.65 -21.77 -25.59
N VAL A 424 -14.61 -20.45 -25.49
CA VAL A 424 -13.85 -19.70 -24.47
C VAL A 424 -14.74 -18.75 -23.70
N PHE A 425 -14.42 -18.54 -22.43
CA PHE A 425 -15.08 -17.56 -21.56
C PHE A 425 -14.24 -16.30 -21.37
N ASN A 426 -14.93 -15.21 -21.04
CA ASN A 426 -14.33 -13.96 -20.58
C ASN A 426 -14.09 -14.04 -19.07
N SER A 427 -12.86 -13.74 -18.60
CA SER A 427 -12.50 -13.83 -17.18
C SER A 427 -12.89 -12.59 -16.35
N GLY A 428 -13.66 -11.66 -16.93
CA GLY A 428 -14.11 -10.45 -16.26
C GLY A 428 -15.24 -10.67 -15.27
N VAL A 429 -16.03 -11.74 -15.45
CA VAL A 429 -17.08 -12.16 -14.52
C VAL A 429 -17.12 -13.67 -14.46
N PHE A 430 -17.02 -14.22 -13.25
CA PHE A 430 -17.20 -15.65 -13.01
C PHE A 430 -17.67 -15.94 -11.58
N ALA A 431 -18.38 -17.05 -11.39
CA ALA A 431 -18.75 -17.59 -10.09
C ALA A 431 -17.95 -18.85 -9.82
N VAL A 432 -17.46 -19.00 -8.58
CA VAL A 432 -16.61 -20.13 -8.18
C VAL A 432 -16.80 -20.47 -6.71
N THR A 433 -16.63 -21.76 -6.39
CA THR A 433 -16.41 -22.22 -5.02
C THR A 433 -14.90 -22.20 -4.77
N PRO A 434 -14.37 -21.23 -4.00
CA PRO A 434 -12.95 -21.12 -3.76
C PRO A 434 -12.46 -22.31 -2.92
N ALA A 435 -11.23 -22.74 -3.17
CA ALA A 435 -10.58 -23.80 -2.43
C ALA A 435 -9.07 -23.58 -2.47
N HIS A 436 -8.41 -23.57 -1.31
CA HIS A 436 -6.97 -23.31 -1.24
C HIS A 436 -6.15 -24.20 -2.18
N GLY A 437 -6.42 -25.51 -2.16
CA GLY A 437 -5.72 -26.47 -3.02
C GLY A 437 -5.89 -26.21 -4.54
N MET A 438 -6.98 -25.55 -4.96
CA MET A 438 -7.15 -25.12 -6.35
C MET A 438 -6.19 -23.98 -6.70
N PHE A 439 -6.00 -23.02 -5.80
CA PHE A 439 -5.01 -21.96 -5.97
C PHE A 439 -3.58 -22.51 -6.03
N GLU A 440 -3.21 -23.43 -5.13
CA GLU A 440 -1.88 -24.06 -5.15
C GLU A 440 -1.61 -24.77 -6.47
N LYS A 441 -2.60 -25.53 -6.97
CA LYS A 441 -2.52 -26.18 -8.28
C LYS A 441 -2.32 -25.17 -9.40
N MET A 442 -3.08 -24.07 -9.41
CA MET A 442 -2.91 -23.00 -10.40
C MET A 442 -1.51 -22.37 -10.34
N MET A 443 -0.98 -22.12 -9.14
CA MET A 443 0.36 -21.55 -8.96
C MET A 443 1.47 -22.50 -9.43
N ALA A 444 1.33 -23.80 -9.19
CA ALA A 444 2.27 -24.82 -9.68
C ALA A 444 2.25 -24.92 -11.22
N GLU A 445 1.07 -24.80 -11.83
CA GLU A 445 0.90 -24.88 -13.28
C GLU A 445 1.26 -23.56 -13.99
N LEU A 446 1.32 -22.42 -13.29
CA LEU A 446 1.48 -21.08 -13.87
C LEU A 446 2.71 -20.92 -14.79
N ASN A 447 3.82 -21.58 -14.46
CA ASN A 447 5.05 -21.53 -15.27
C ASN A 447 5.05 -22.51 -16.45
N HIS A 448 4.12 -23.46 -16.48
CA HIS A 448 4.06 -24.56 -17.43
C HIS A 448 2.87 -24.47 -18.39
N THR A 449 1.82 -23.74 -18.01
CA THR A 449 0.61 -23.54 -18.81
C THR A 449 0.80 -22.36 -19.77
N THR A 450 0.57 -22.61 -21.06
CA THR A 450 0.66 -21.55 -22.08
C THR A 450 -0.66 -20.78 -22.14
N SER A 451 -0.66 -19.55 -21.64
CA SER A 451 -1.80 -18.63 -21.85
C SER A 451 -1.83 -18.11 -23.30
N TYR A 452 -2.94 -18.33 -24.01
CA TYR A 452 -3.08 -17.96 -25.43
C TYR A 452 -3.05 -16.44 -25.66
N ASP A 453 -3.50 -15.64 -24.69
CA ASP A 453 -3.48 -14.17 -24.75
C ASP A 453 -2.32 -13.56 -23.93
N GLY A 454 -1.58 -14.41 -23.22
CA GLY A 454 -0.54 -14.00 -22.29
C GLY A 454 -1.08 -13.36 -21.01
N GLY A 455 -2.40 -13.43 -20.77
CA GLY A 455 -3.13 -12.89 -19.64
C GLY A 455 -3.75 -13.96 -18.75
N ASP A 456 -4.53 -13.53 -17.75
CA ASP A 456 -5.28 -14.43 -16.86
C ASP A 456 -6.40 -15.17 -17.59
N GLN A 457 -7.09 -14.53 -18.54
CA GLN A 457 -8.19 -15.16 -19.28
C GLN A 457 -7.70 -16.41 -20.03
N GLY A 458 -6.57 -16.31 -20.74
CA GLY A 458 -6.02 -17.44 -21.47
C GLY A 458 -5.55 -18.58 -20.58
N PHE A 459 -5.00 -18.27 -19.40
CA PHE A 459 -4.64 -19.28 -18.42
C PHE A 459 -5.87 -19.98 -17.83
N LEU A 460 -6.89 -19.21 -17.43
CA LEU A 460 -8.10 -19.76 -16.82
C LEU A 460 -8.89 -20.64 -17.79
N ASN A 461 -8.95 -20.27 -19.07
CA ASN A 461 -9.60 -21.10 -20.09
C ASN A 461 -8.87 -22.44 -20.32
N GLU A 462 -7.54 -22.47 -20.16
CA GLU A 462 -6.77 -23.72 -20.25
C GLU A 462 -6.94 -24.56 -18.97
N PHE A 463 -7.04 -23.92 -17.81
CA PHE A 463 -7.20 -24.61 -16.52
C PHE A 463 -8.60 -25.21 -16.34
N PHE A 464 -9.66 -24.48 -16.72
CA PHE A 464 -11.05 -24.91 -16.61
C PHE A 464 -11.57 -25.46 -17.94
N ALA A 465 -11.35 -26.76 -18.16
CA ALA A 465 -11.87 -27.46 -19.34
C ALA A 465 -13.41 -27.52 -19.35
N ASP A 466 -14.02 -27.71 -18.18
CA ASP A 466 -15.47 -27.76 -17.99
C ASP A 466 -15.94 -26.53 -17.20
N TRP A 467 -16.93 -25.82 -17.73
CA TRP A 467 -17.51 -24.64 -17.10
C TRP A 467 -18.97 -24.44 -17.50
N ARG A 468 -19.76 -23.87 -16.60
CA ARG A 468 -21.17 -23.53 -16.83
C ARG A 468 -21.29 -22.19 -17.54
N LYS A 469 -21.98 -22.19 -18.69
CA LYS A 469 -22.19 -20.98 -19.50
C LYS A 469 -23.24 -20.08 -18.87
N LEU A 470 -22.84 -18.88 -18.48
CA LEU A 470 -23.73 -17.80 -18.06
C LEU A 470 -24.22 -16.99 -19.28
N PRO A 471 -25.43 -16.41 -19.20
CA PRO A 471 -25.94 -15.51 -20.23
C PRO A 471 -25.04 -14.28 -20.46
N LEU A 472 -25.06 -13.72 -21.68
CA LEU A 472 -24.20 -12.60 -22.09
C LEU A 472 -24.44 -11.33 -21.28
N GLU A 473 -25.64 -11.19 -20.75
CA GLU A 473 -26.13 -10.09 -19.94
C GLU A 473 -25.31 -9.92 -18.65
N TYR A 474 -24.73 -10.99 -18.12
CA TYR A 474 -23.90 -10.98 -16.90
C TYR A 474 -22.44 -10.56 -17.15
N ASN A 475 -22.03 -10.35 -18.41
CA ASN A 475 -20.71 -9.79 -18.76
C ASN A 475 -20.75 -9.21 -20.19
N THR A 476 -21.54 -8.17 -20.39
CA THR A 476 -21.67 -7.52 -21.68
C THR A 476 -20.47 -6.59 -21.89
N THR A 477 -19.53 -6.96 -22.77
CA THR A 477 -18.37 -6.11 -23.05
C THR A 477 -18.78 -4.84 -23.83
N LYS A 478 -18.18 -3.69 -23.51
CA LYS A 478 -18.52 -2.43 -24.21
C LYS A 478 -18.25 -2.44 -25.72
N ARG A 479 -17.49 -3.42 -26.22
CA ARG A 479 -17.23 -3.61 -27.66
C ARG A 479 -18.48 -4.03 -28.42
N ILE A 480 -19.40 -4.74 -27.78
CA ILE A 480 -20.67 -5.17 -28.35
C ILE A 480 -21.46 -3.95 -28.83
N TYR A 481 -21.48 -2.88 -28.04
CA TYR A 481 -22.14 -1.60 -28.39
C TYR A 481 -21.76 -1.10 -29.79
N SER A 482 -20.50 -1.26 -30.20
CA SER A 482 -20.02 -0.76 -31.49
C SER A 482 -19.91 -1.81 -32.60
N HIS A 483 -19.63 -3.07 -32.26
CA HIS A 483 -19.35 -4.13 -33.25
C HIS A 483 -20.56 -5.01 -33.53
N HIS A 484 -21.48 -5.14 -32.55
CA HIS A 484 -22.67 -5.97 -32.65
C HIS A 484 -23.91 -5.25 -32.06
N PRO A 485 -24.27 -4.05 -32.53
CA PRO A 485 -25.40 -3.28 -31.99
C PRO A 485 -26.74 -4.02 -32.09
N GLN A 486 -26.86 -4.98 -33.01
CA GLN A 486 -28.06 -5.80 -33.19
C GLN A 486 -28.34 -6.80 -32.05
N VAL A 487 -27.33 -7.12 -31.23
CA VAL A 487 -27.48 -8.00 -30.06
C VAL A 487 -27.39 -7.23 -28.74
N PHE A 488 -27.19 -5.90 -28.81
CA PHE A 488 -27.14 -5.05 -27.63
C PHE A 488 -28.54 -4.52 -27.30
N ASN A 489 -29.11 -4.99 -26.20
CA ASN A 489 -30.28 -4.38 -25.58
C ASN A 489 -29.90 -3.85 -24.21
N GLU A 490 -29.98 -2.54 -24.02
CA GLU A 490 -29.55 -1.89 -22.78
C GLU A 490 -30.36 -2.35 -21.56
N GLU A 491 -31.64 -2.67 -21.74
CA GLU A 491 -32.54 -3.12 -20.66
C GLU A 491 -32.19 -4.51 -20.13
N ASP A 492 -31.55 -5.33 -20.96
CA ASP A 492 -31.19 -6.71 -20.61
C ASP A 492 -29.83 -6.76 -19.88
N VAL A 493 -28.97 -5.75 -20.03
CA VAL A 493 -27.62 -5.73 -19.46
C VAL A 493 -27.69 -5.78 -17.93
N ARG A 494 -27.07 -6.81 -17.33
CA ARG A 494 -26.88 -6.94 -15.87
C ARG A 494 -25.52 -6.46 -15.43
N VAL A 495 -24.47 -6.73 -16.21
CA VAL A 495 -23.11 -6.23 -15.96
C VAL A 495 -22.50 -5.72 -17.26
N LEU A 496 -22.07 -4.46 -17.27
CA LEU A 496 -21.37 -3.83 -18.38
C LEU A 496 -19.86 -3.80 -18.10
N HIS A 497 -19.05 -4.35 -19.00
CA HIS A 497 -17.60 -4.51 -18.82
C HIS A 497 -16.80 -3.58 -19.75
N TYR A 498 -16.03 -2.64 -19.17
CA TYR A 498 -15.31 -1.57 -19.87
C TYR A 498 -13.93 -2.00 -20.41
N VAL A 499 -13.88 -3.08 -21.20
CA VAL A 499 -12.66 -3.60 -21.83
C VAL A 499 -11.92 -2.58 -22.72
N GLY A 500 -10.59 -2.56 -22.71
CA GLY A 500 -9.79 -1.59 -23.49
C GLY A 500 -9.46 -0.31 -22.70
N ARG A 501 -9.50 0.87 -23.36
CA ARG A 501 -9.27 2.18 -22.72
C ARG A 501 -10.27 2.37 -21.58
N LYS A 502 -9.84 2.81 -20.40
CA LYS A 502 -10.72 2.94 -19.24
C LYS A 502 -11.42 4.32 -19.20
N PRO A 503 -12.64 4.40 -18.64
CA PRO A 503 -13.34 5.67 -18.47
C PRO A 503 -12.54 6.74 -17.71
N TRP A 504 -11.72 6.32 -16.73
CA TRP A 504 -10.88 7.20 -15.91
C TRP A 504 -9.51 7.55 -16.55
N GLU A 505 -9.29 7.23 -17.82
CA GLU A 505 -8.09 7.64 -18.56
C GLU A 505 -8.34 8.92 -19.38
N PRO A 506 -7.36 9.80 -19.60
CA PRO A 506 -7.52 10.97 -20.44
C PRO A 506 -8.01 10.63 -21.87
N THR A 507 -8.87 11.49 -22.43
CA THR A 507 -9.45 11.29 -23.76
C THR A 507 -9.54 12.55 -24.60
N SER A 508 -9.69 12.38 -25.91
CA SER A 508 -10.02 13.48 -26.83
C SER A 508 -11.53 13.53 -27.06
N LYS A 509 -12.08 14.71 -27.37
CA LYS A 509 -13.51 14.84 -27.72
C LYS A 509 -13.85 14.02 -28.97
N GLY A 510 -14.98 13.30 -28.94
CA GLY A 510 -15.51 12.57 -30.09
C GLY A 510 -15.02 11.14 -30.20
N GLU A 511 -14.69 10.51 -29.07
CA GLU A 511 -14.28 9.10 -29.03
C GLU A 511 -15.48 8.17 -29.11
N ARG A 512 -15.25 6.96 -29.62
CA ARG A 512 -16.31 6.00 -29.99
C ARG A 512 -17.25 5.63 -28.83
N TYR A 513 -16.75 5.68 -27.60
CA TYR A 513 -17.44 5.23 -26.40
C TYR A 513 -17.84 6.37 -25.45
N ASP A 514 -17.81 7.63 -25.91
CA ASP A 514 -18.09 8.80 -25.07
C ASP A 514 -19.40 8.66 -24.27
N GLN A 515 -20.47 8.17 -24.90
CA GLN A 515 -21.77 7.95 -24.22
C GLN A 515 -21.68 6.98 -23.04
N LEU A 516 -20.98 5.86 -23.21
CA LEU A 516 -20.80 4.86 -22.14
C LEU A 516 -19.84 5.36 -21.06
N ASP A 517 -18.82 6.12 -21.44
CA ASP A 517 -17.88 6.74 -20.50
C ASP A 517 -18.58 7.84 -19.67
N TYR A 518 -19.55 8.58 -20.23
CA TYR A 518 -20.39 9.51 -19.48
C TYR A 518 -21.33 8.78 -18.52
N ALA A 519 -22.02 7.74 -18.98
CA ALA A 519 -22.89 6.93 -18.12
C ALA A 519 -22.11 6.30 -16.95
N TRP A 520 -20.85 5.93 -17.17
CA TRP A 520 -19.98 5.42 -16.10
C TRP A 520 -19.79 6.45 -14.97
N LEU A 521 -19.71 7.75 -15.29
CA LEU A 521 -19.58 8.80 -14.28
C LEU A 521 -20.81 8.89 -13.36
N ASP A 522 -21.99 8.48 -13.82
CA ASP A 522 -23.21 8.55 -13.02
C ASP A 522 -23.17 7.62 -11.80
N HIS A 523 -22.32 6.58 -11.84
CA HIS A 523 -22.07 5.69 -10.71
C HIS A 523 -21.01 6.20 -9.71
N LEU A 524 -20.50 7.42 -9.88
CA LEU A 524 -19.61 8.06 -8.91
C LEU A 524 -20.33 9.14 -8.10
N GLN A 525 -19.98 9.24 -6.82
CA GLN A 525 -20.37 10.34 -5.94
C GLN A 525 -19.69 11.64 -6.38
N ASP A 526 -20.27 12.79 -6.03
CA ASP A 526 -19.74 14.09 -6.44
C ASP A 526 -18.29 14.33 -5.98
N TRP A 527 -17.93 13.87 -4.79
CA TRP A 527 -16.57 13.99 -4.28
C TRP A 527 -15.58 13.05 -5.01
N GLU A 528 -16.02 11.86 -5.42
CA GLU A 528 -15.23 10.92 -6.24
C GLU A 528 -15.00 11.48 -7.64
N LYS A 529 -16.02 12.10 -8.25
CA LYS A 529 -15.91 12.82 -9.52
C LYS A 529 -14.87 13.95 -9.44
N ASN A 530 -14.90 14.72 -8.36
CA ASN A 530 -13.94 15.80 -8.13
C ASN A 530 -12.50 15.27 -8.00
N GLU A 531 -12.32 14.15 -7.29
CA GLU A 531 -11.04 13.45 -7.16
C GLU A 531 -10.52 12.97 -8.52
N LEU A 532 -11.35 12.30 -9.30
CA LEU A 532 -11.03 11.86 -10.66
C LEU A 532 -10.63 13.03 -11.56
N VAL A 533 -11.35 14.15 -11.51
CA VAL A 533 -11.00 15.36 -12.28
C VAL A 533 -9.63 15.91 -11.87
N ARG A 534 -9.31 15.91 -10.57
CA ARG A 534 -7.98 16.31 -10.07
C ARG A 534 -6.91 15.36 -10.61
N ASP A 535 -7.12 14.06 -10.54
CA ASP A 535 -6.15 13.06 -10.99
C ASP A 535 -5.94 13.12 -12.51
N LEU A 536 -7.01 13.28 -13.29
CA LEU A 536 -6.94 13.51 -14.74
C LEU A 536 -6.16 14.79 -15.07
N ARG A 537 -6.38 15.88 -14.33
CA ARG A 537 -5.59 17.12 -14.50
C ARG A 537 -4.12 16.89 -14.18
N HIS A 538 -3.82 16.13 -13.13
CA HIS A 538 -2.45 15.76 -12.75
C HIS A 538 -1.81 14.88 -13.81
N MET A 539 -2.52 13.88 -14.35
CA MET A 539 -2.05 13.03 -15.45
C MET A 539 -1.78 13.84 -16.72
N VAL A 540 -2.65 14.79 -17.07
CA VAL A 540 -2.43 15.71 -18.21
C VAL A 540 -1.26 16.67 -17.94
N ALA A 541 -1.07 17.11 -16.70
CA ALA A 541 0.04 17.98 -16.30
C ALA A 541 1.38 17.24 -16.20
N ALA A 542 1.40 15.99 -15.73
CA ALA A 542 2.59 15.13 -15.68
C ALA A 542 2.93 14.54 -17.06
N GLY A 543 1.92 14.35 -17.90
CA GLY A 543 2.05 14.04 -19.33
C GLY A 543 2.47 15.26 -20.16
N LYS A 544 2.43 16.48 -19.61
CA LYS A 544 3.19 17.61 -20.12
C LYS A 544 4.63 17.45 -19.62
N PRO A 545 5.62 17.32 -20.51
CA PRO A 545 7.01 17.40 -20.10
C PRO A 545 7.24 18.73 -19.35
N PRO A 546 8.22 18.81 -18.43
CA PRO A 546 8.59 20.08 -17.83
C PRO A 546 8.81 21.11 -18.95
N GLU A 547 8.38 22.35 -18.71
CA GLU A 547 8.87 23.50 -19.48
C GLU A 547 10.36 23.65 -19.16
N ALA A 548 11.16 22.81 -19.80
CA ALA A 548 12.59 22.94 -19.88
C ALA A 548 12.87 23.95 -20.99
N GLY A 549 13.57 25.02 -20.63
CA GLY A 549 14.31 25.82 -21.59
C GLY A 549 15.15 24.92 -22.50
N SER A 550 15.15 25.26 -23.80
CA SER A 550 15.64 24.50 -24.96
C SER A 550 14.66 23.43 -25.50
N SER A 551 13.80 23.89 -26.41
CA SER A 551 12.85 23.04 -27.13
C SER A 551 13.56 22.19 -28.19
N SER A 552 13.49 20.86 -28.05
CA SER A 552 14.05 19.92 -29.04
C SER A 552 13.50 20.21 -30.45
N PRO A 553 14.30 20.05 -31.53
CA PRO A 553 13.90 20.35 -32.91
C PRO A 553 12.59 19.67 -33.35
N PHE A 554 12.36 18.42 -32.92
CA PHE A 554 11.11 17.71 -33.20
C PHE A 554 9.87 18.41 -32.64
N ARG A 555 9.92 18.89 -31.38
CA ARG A 555 8.79 19.59 -30.74
C ARG A 555 8.54 20.96 -31.37
N LEU A 556 9.61 21.71 -31.67
CA LEU A 556 9.52 22.98 -32.37
C LEU A 556 8.86 22.83 -33.74
N ALA A 557 9.27 21.80 -34.50
CA ALA A 557 8.71 21.54 -35.81
C ALA A 557 7.27 21.01 -35.76
N GLN A 558 6.94 20.18 -34.78
CA GLN A 558 5.57 19.73 -34.56
C GLN A 558 4.64 20.90 -34.20
N GLN A 559 5.10 21.82 -33.35
CA GLN A 559 4.36 23.04 -33.02
C GLN A 559 4.19 23.95 -34.24
N ALA A 560 5.26 24.19 -35.00
CA ALA A 560 5.21 24.97 -36.23
C ALA A 560 4.27 24.36 -37.27
N ASN A 561 4.25 23.03 -37.42
CA ASN A 561 3.25 22.35 -38.23
C ASN A 561 1.83 22.55 -37.68
N ARG A 562 1.59 22.45 -36.37
CA ARG A 562 0.24 22.67 -35.80
C ARG A 562 -0.26 24.09 -36.02
N THR A 563 0.61 25.09 -35.97
CA THR A 563 0.28 26.51 -36.19
C THR A 563 0.37 26.93 -37.67
N ASN A 564 0.40 25.97 -38.59
CA ASN A 564 0.46 26.18 -40.03
C ASN A 564 1.70 26.95 -40.54
N ASN A 565 2.77 27.01 -39.75
CA ASN A 565 4.07 27.57 -40.12
C ASN A 565 5.00 26.47 -40.67
N ALA A 566 4.65 25.93 -41.85
CA ALA A 566 5.39 24.81 -42.44
C ALA A 566 6.85 25.17 -42.82
N LYS A 567 7.16 26.46 -43.09
CA LYS A 567 8.53 26.90 -43.39
C LYS A 567 9.45 26.75 -42.18
N GLU A 568 8.96 27.12 -41.00
CA GLU A 568 9.72 27.00 -39.77
C GLU A 568 9.93 25.54 -39.36
N ALA A 569 8.92 24.68 -39.56
CA ALA A 569 9.04 23.25 -39.33
C ALA A 569 10.15 22.62 -40.20
N VAL A 570 10.27 23.04 -41.46
CA VAL A 570 11.36 22.60 -42.35
C VAL A 570 12.71 23.11 -41.84
N ARG A 571 12.83 24.41 -41.55
CA ARG A 571 14.10 25.03 -41.11
C ARG A 571 14.68 24.33 -39.88
N VAL A 572 13.83 24.07 -38.88
CA VAL A 572 14.25 23.46 -37.62
C VAL A 572 14.69 22.01 -37.81
N LEU A 573 13.94 21.22 -38.59
CA LEU A 573 14.27 19.81 -38.81
C LEU A 573 15.48 19.63 -39.73
N GLU A 574 15.60 20.41 -40.81
CA GLU A 574 16.76 20.34 -41.70
C GLU A 574 18.05 20.75 -40.97
N ALA A 575 18.00 21.77 -40.10
CA ALA A 575 19.15 22.15 -39.28
C ALA A 575 19.57 21.03 -38.31
N ALA A 576 18.60 20.41 -37.62
CA ALA A 576 18.90 19.30 -36.71
C ALA A 576 19.46 18.07 -37.45
N MET A 577 18.98 17.82 -38.67
CA MET A 577 19.43 16.72 -39.52
C MET A 577 20.80 16.95 -40.14
N ALA A 578 21.30 18.18 -40.15
CA ALA A 578 22.67 18.48 -40.56
C ALA A 578 23.69 18.07 -39.49
N GLU A 579 23.27 18.04 -38.22
CA GLU A 579 24.14 17.73 -37.08
C GLU A 579 24.09 16.26 -36.65
N ARG A 580 22.97 15.57 -36.93
CA ARG A 580 22.79 14.15 -36.58
C ARG A 580 21.83 13.43 -37.52
N GLU A 581 21.86 12.10 -37.47
CA GLU A 581 20.87 11.31 -38.19
C GLU A 581 19.43 11.58 -37.70
N PRO A 582 18.47 11.64 -38.63
CA PRO A 582 17.06 11.86 -38.30
C PRO A 582 16.40 10.62 -37.70
N THR A 583 15.41 10.84 -36.83
CA THR A 583 14.48 9.78 -36.43
C THR A 583 13.34 9.59 -37.45
N ALA A 584 12.71 8.41 -37.47
CA ALA A 584 11.54 8.16 -38.32
C ALA A 584 10.38 9.13 -38.04
N SER A 585 10.23 9.59 -36.80
CA SER A 585 9.20 10.58 -36.41
C SER A 585 9.49 11.98 -36.95
N GLU A 586 10.75 12.41 -36.92
CA GLU A 586 11.19 13.69 -37.49
C GLU A 586 10.99 13.72 -39.01
N LEU A 587 11.34 12.65 -39.71
CA LEU A 587 11.11 12.53 -41.16
C LEU A 587 9.63 12.59 -41.53
N ARG A 588 8.74 12.02 -40.71
CA ARG A 588 7.29 12.13 -40.91
C ARG A 588 6.78 13.55 -40.70
N GLU A 589 7.27 14.27 -39.68
CA GLU A 589 6.92 15.67 -39.46
C GLU A 589 7.47 16.59 -40.57
N LEU A 590 8.69 16.33 -41.04
CA LEU A 590 9.28 17.02 -42.19
C LEU A 590 8.45 16.76 -43.47
N ALA A 591 8.03 15.52 -43.70
CA ALA A 591 7.17 15.18 -44.83
C ALA A 591 5.82 15.91 -44.79
N LYS A 592 5.22 16.10 -43.60
CA LYS A 592 3.99 16.91 -43.43
C LYS A 592 4.24 18.37 -43.81
N ALA A 593 5.38 18.93 -43.41
CA ALA A 593 5.76 20.29 -43.72
C ALA A 593 5.98 20.48 -45.24
N TYR A 594 6.77 19.61 -45.88
CA TYR A 594 6.96 19.61 -47.34
C TYR A 594 5.65 19.48 -48.12
N ARG A 595 4.74 18.61 -47.66
CA ARG A 595 3.43 18.45 -48.29
C ARG A 595 2.62 19.74 -48.29
N ARG A 596 2.65 20.50 -47.19
CA ARG A 596 1.95 21.80 -47.07
C ARG A 596 2.61 22.90 -47.91
N LEU A 597 3.91 22.82 -48.12
CA LEU A 597 4.66 23.73 -49.00
C LEU A 597 4.55 23.34 -50.50
N GLY A 598 3.80 22.30 -50.85
CA GLY A 598 3.69 21.82 -52.23
C GLY A 598 4.97 21.17 -52.77
N ARG A 599 5.92 20.82 -51.89
CA ARG A 599 7.19 20.13 -52.18
C ARG A 599 6.99 18.61 -52.19
N HIS A 600 6.21 18.11 -53.16
CA HIS A 600 5.78 16.70 -53.18
C HIS A 600 6.92 15.70 -53.41
N ASP A 601 7.95 16.06 -54.18
CA ASP A 601 9.15 15.23 -54.36
C ASP A 601 9.94 15.07 -53.04
N ASP A 602 10.12 16.16 -52.28
CA ASP A 602 10.78 16.13 -50.97
C ASP A 602 9.97 15.35 -49.94
N CYS A 603 8.65 15.50 -49.96
CA CYS A 603 7.72 14.73 -49.13
C CYS A 603 7.87 13.22 -49.38
N ALA A 604 7.92 12.79 -50.64
CA ALA A 604 8.11 11.39 -51.00
C ALA A 604 9.49 10.86 -50.55
N ARG A 605 10.56 11.66 -50.68
CA ARG A 605 11.91 11.29 -50.19
C ARG A 605 11.95 11.11 -48.67
N ALA A 606 11.41 12.06 -47.93
CA ALA A 606 11.36 11.99 -46.46
C ALA A 606 10.54 10.77 -45.98
N LEU A 607 9.40 10.48 -46.62
CA LEU A 607 8.60 9.29 -46.31
C LEU A 607 9.30 7.98 -46.68
N LYS A 608 10.08 7.95 -47.77
CA LYS A 608 10.89 6.79 -48.15
C LYS A 608 11.97 6.49 -47.10
N GLN A 609 12.67 7.53 -46.62
CA GLN A 609 13.64 7.38 -45.53
C GLN A 609 12.95 6.97 -44.21
N ALA A 610 11.80 7.56 -43.89
CA ALA A 610 11.03 7.17 -42.71
C ALA A 610 10.57 5.70 -42.76
N TYR A 611 10.19 5.21 -43.93
CA TYR A 611 9.80 3.82 -44.14
C TYR A 611 10.99 2.86 -44.02
N ALA A 612 12.18 3.27 -44.49
CA ALA A 612 13.40 2.48 -44.31
C ALA A 612 13.78 2.31 -42.82
N LEU A 613 13.54 3.34 -42.00
CA LEU A 613 13.79 3.29 -40.55
C LEU A 613 12.66 2.62 -39.76
N ASP A 614 11.40 2.70 -40.22
CA ASP A 614 10.21 2.13 -39.55
C ASP A 614 9.14 1.71 -40.59
N PRO A 615 9.17 0.44 -41.05
CA PRO A 615 8.43 -0.03 -42.22
C PRO A 615 6.94 -0.30 -41.93
N ARG A 616 6.16 0.75 -41.63
CA ARG A 616 4.71 0.67 -41.42
C ARG A 616 3.91 0.83 -42.70
N ARG A 617 2.82 0.07 -42.84
CA ARG A 617 1.89 0.11 -44.01
C ARG A 617 1.29 1.50 -44.25
N SER A 618 1.09 2.30 -43.20
CA SER A 618 0.60 3.68 -43.30
C SER A 618 1.59 4.63 -43.99
N VAL A 619 2.89 4.50 -43.68
CA VAL A 619 3.95 5.34 -44.27
C VAL A 619 4.13 5.01 -45.76
N MET A 620 4.05 3.72 -46.13
CA MET A 620 4.09 3.29 -47.53
C MET A 620 2.95 3.89 -48.36
N ARG A 621 1.74 3.91 -47.82
CA ARG A 621 0.57 4.53 -48.47
C ARG A 621 0.78 6.03 -48.69
N ASP A 622 1.24 6.74 -47.67
CA ASP A 622 1.51 8.19 -47.77
C ASP A 622 2.62 8.50 -48.78
N MET A 623 3.66 7.66 -48.84
CA MET A 623 4.73 7.77 -49.83
C MET A 623 4.20 7.61 -51.26
N MET A 624 3.39 6.58 -51.52
CA MET A 624 2.76 6.36 -52.83
C MET A 624 1.86 7.55 -53.24
N LEU A 625 1.08 8.09 -52.30
CA LEU A 625 0.24 9.27 -52.55
C LEU A 625 1.06 10.52 -52.87
N ALA A 626 2.18 10.73 -52.16
CA ALA A 626 3.08 11.85 -52.44
C ALA A 626 3.73 11.74 -53.83
N GLN A 627 4.15 10.53 -54.23
CA GLN A 627 4.69 10.27 -55.57
C GLN A 627 3.67 10.51 -56.68
N ALA A 628 2.45 9.99 -56.54
CA ALA A 628 1.37 10.20 -57.50
C ALA A 628 1.06 11.69 -57.71
N ARG A 629 1.03 12.47 -56.61
CA ARG A 629 0.83 13.93 -56.67
C ARG A 629 1.99 14.66 -57.34
N SER A 630 3.23 14.23 -57.12
CA SER A 630 4.38 14.81 -57.80
C SER A 630 4.35 14.58 -59.31
N ILE A 631 4.02 13.36 -59.75
CA ILE A 631 3.88 13.02 -61.17
C ILE A 631 2.78 13.88 -61.81
N LYS A 632 1.62 14.00 -61.16
CA LYS A 632 0.51 14.84 -61.65
C LYS A 632 0.92 16.31 -61.83
N LYS A 633 1.77 16.86 -60.96
CA LYS A 633 2.29 18.23 -61.07
C LYS A 633 3.32 18.40 -62.20
N LYS A 634 4.04 17.34 -62.60
CA LYS A 634 4.98 17.39 -63.73
C LYS A 634 4.28 17.29 -65.10
N LEU A 635 3.07 16.74 -65.10
CA LEU A 635 2.22 16.57 -66.29
C LEU A 635 1.25 17.74 -66.52
N ALA A 636 1.11 18.64 -65.55
CA ALA A 636 0.31 19.86 -65.61
C ALA A 636 1.23 21.08 -65.69
#